data_AF-A0A529T0G9-F1
#
_entry.id   AF-A0A529T0G9-F1
#
_cell.length_a   1.000
_cell.length_b   1.000
_cell.length_c   1.000
_cell.angle_alpha   90.00
_cell.angle_beta   90.00
_cell.angle_gamma   90.00
#
_symmetry.space_group_name_H-M   'P 1'
#
loop_
_entity.id
_entity.type
_entity.pdbx_description
1 polymer ?
#
loop_
_entity_poly.entity_id
_entity_poly.type
_entity_poly.pdbx_seq_one_letter_code
_entity_poly.pdbx_strand_id
1 'polypeptide(L)'
;IKVMTKANTKAIVGNGKVEGVELMDGTIIPATLVVMAVGIRPSTALAKEAGLEVNRGIVVDDRMRTSDPAIMALGECAEVGGHVYGLVAPLYEMARVAAAGLADSEDRRFVHSDTPTKLKVTGIDLYSLGDFADGEDREEIILRDASAGIYKRLVLQDNRIIGTVLFGETGDGAWFNDLKKKATDISEMRDTLIFGQAFQGGASSDPLAAVAALADDAEICGCNGVCKGKITGAISAKGLTGLDDVRAHTKASASCGSCTGLVEQLLKLTLG
;
A
#
# COMPACT_ATOMS: atom_id res chain seq x y z
N ILE A 1 -17.47 -3.23 20.69
CA ILE A 1 -16.15 -2.63 20.94
C ILE A 1 -16.37 -1.27 21.59
N LYS A 2 -15.78 -0.99 22.75
CA LYS A 2 -15.81 0.35 23.36
C LYS A 2 -14.60 1.13 22.84
N VAL A 3 -14.83 2.18 22.05
CA VAL A 3 -13.76 3.02 21.51
C VAL A 3 -13.59 4.23 22.44
N MET A 4 -12.38 4.43 22.96
CA MET A 4 -12.02 5.55 23.81
C MET A 4 -10.92 6.35 23.13
N THR A 5 -11.29 7.50 22.56
CA THR A 5 -10.30 8.42 21.95
C THR A 5 -9.70 9.32 23.02
N LYS A 6 -8.51 9.87 22.75
CA LYS A 6 -7.74 10.70 23.71
C LYS A 6 -7.40 9.97 25.03
N ALA A 7 -7.48 8.64 25.06
CA ALA A 7 -7.13 7.80 26.20
C ALA A 7 -5.63 7.46 26.16
N ASN A 8 -4.78 8.32 26.72
CA ASN A 8 -3.34 8.09 26.76
C ASN A 8 -3.00 7.06 27.84
N THR A 9 -2.41 5.94 27.45
CA THR A 9 -1.91 4.92 28.37
C THR A 9 -0.74 5.44 29.19
N LYS A 10 -0.82 5.33 30.52
CA LYS A 10 0.25 5.63 31.46
C LYS A 10 1.06 4.38 31.82
N ALA A 11 0.38 3.30 32.19
CA ALA A 11 1.02 2.05 32.61
C ALA A 11 0.11 0.84 32.39
N ILE A 12 0.73 -0.33 32.22
CA ILE A 12 0.05 -1.63 32.35
C ILE A 12 0.25 -2.07 33.80
N VAL A 13 -0.83 -2.34 34.52
CA VAL A 13 -0.82 -2.66 35.95
C VAL A 13 -1.15 -4.13 36.20
N GLY A 14 -0.61 -4.68 37.29
CA GLY A 14 -0.88 -6.03 37.77
C GLY A 14 0.33 -6.65 38.48
N ASN A 15 0.12 -7.81 39.10
CA ASN A 15 1.16 -8.53 39.84
C ASN A 15 1.52 -9.85 39.12
N GLY A 16 2.62 -9.84 38.36
CA GLY A 16 3.09 -10.99 37.58
C GLY A 16 2.30 -11.29 36.30
N LYS A 17 1.12 -10.67 36.12
CA LYS A 17 0.32 -10.67 34.89
C LYS A 17 -0.47 -9.37 34.78
N VAL A 18 -1.00 -9.08 33.60
CA VAL A 18 -1.85 -7.89 33.41
C VAL A 18 -3.19 -8.05 34.13
N GLU A 19 -3.59 -6.99 34.81
CA GLU A 19 -4.89 -6.85 35.48
C GLU A 19 -5.63 -5.57 35.04
N GLY A 20 -4.90 -4.60 34.48
CA GLY A 20 -5.51 -3.41 33.88
C GLY A 20 -4.53 -2.52 33.14
N VAL A 21 -5.08 -1.45 32.56
CA VAL A 21 -4.34 -0.36 31.92
C VAL A 21 -4.71 0.94 32.64
N GLU A 22 -3.73 1.58 33.26
CA GLU A 22 -3.86 2.92 33.83
C GLU A 22 -3.69 3.96 32.72
N LEU A 23 -4.63 4.89 32.64
CA LEU A 23 -4.55 6.06 31.76
C LEU A 23 -3.91 7.25 32.48
N MET A 24 -3.45 8.24 31.71
CA MET A 24 -2.81 9.45 32.25
C MET A 24 -3.73 10.29 33.16
N ASP A 25 -5.04 10.15 33.02
CA ASP A 25 -6.04 10.81 33.88
C ASP A 25 -6.33 10.05 35.20
N GLY A 26 -5.66 8.92 35.43
CA GLY A 26 -5.84 8.05 36.60
C GLY A 26 -6.93 6.99 36.44
N THR A 27 -7.66 6.96 35.32
CA THR A 27 -8.63 5.89 35.03
C THR A 27 -7.92 4.55 34.88
N ILE A 28 -8.41 3.51 35.55
CA ILE A 28 -7.94 2.14 35.36
C ILE A 28 -8.99 1.37 34.55
N ILE A 29 -8.58 0.84 33.40
CA ILE A 29 -9.38 -0.06 32.58
C ILE A 29 -9.00 -1.49 32.94
N PRO A 30 -9.89 -2.28 33.57
CA PRO A 30 -9.61 -3.68 33.88
C PRO A 30 -9.36 -4.49 32.59
N ALA A 31 -8.30 -5.29 32.57
CA ALA A 31 -7.91 -6.07 31.40
C ALA A 31 -7.15 -7.33 31.81
N THR A 32 -7.48 -8.46 31.20
CA THR A 32 -6.74 -9.73 31.34
C THR A 32 -5.82 -10.03 30.16
N LEU A 33 -5.90 -9.21 29.10
CA LEU A 33 -5.07 -9.25 27.91
C LEU A 33 -4.92 -7.83 27.37
N VAL A 34 -3.71 -7.46 26.96
CA VAL A 34 -3.43 -6.17 26.30
C VAL A 34 -2.76 -6.46 24.96
N VAL A 35 -3.33 -5.89 23.89
CA VAL A 35 -2.76 -5.94 22.55
C VAL A 35 -2.16 -4.57 22.25
N MET A 36 -0.84 -4.53 22.05
CA MET A 36 -0.11 -3.29 21.76
C MET A 36 -0.04 -3.06 20.25
N ALA A 37 -0.74 -2.04 19.76
CA ALA A 37 -0.77 -1.64 18.35
C ALA A 37 -0.42 -0.16 18.19
N VAL A 38 0.73 0.25 18.74
CA VAL A 38 1.17 1.66 18.88
C VAL A 38 2.30 2.06 17.94
N GLY A 39 2.48 1.31 16.84
CA GLY A 39 3.55 1.49 15.87
C GLY A 39 4.81 0.68 16.20
N ILE A 40 5.73 0.66 15.24
CA ILE A 40 7.02 -0.06 15.31
C ILE A 40 8.18 0.92 15.19
N ARG A 41 9.39 0.47 15.55
CA ARG A 41 10.64 1.22 15.38
C ARG A 41 11.65 0.36 14.63
N PRO A 42 12.42 0.93 13.68
CA PRO A 42 13.52 0.24 13.02
C PRO A 42 14.47 -0.44 14.02
N SER A 43 14.79 -1.72 13.78
CA SER A 43 15.76 -2.45 14.59
C SER A 43 17.18 -2.14 14.11
N THR A 44 17.86 -1.23 14.82
CA THR A 44 19.16 -0.67 14.40
C THR A 44 20.32 -0.99 15.34
N ALA A 45 20.09 -1.77 16.40
CA ALA A 45 21.10 -2.02 17.43
C ALA A 45 22.40 -2.62 16.87
N LEU A 46 22.29 -3.67 16.05
CA LEU A 46 23.45 -4.32 15.42
C LEU A 46 24.24 -3.36 14.53
N ALA A 47 23.55 -2.51 13.76
CA ALA A 47 24.20 -1.54 12.87
C ALA A 47 24.97 -0.49 13.68
N LYS A 48 24.41 -0.01 14.79
CA LYS A 48 25.09 0.92 15.70
C LYS A 48 26.33 0.29 16.32
N GLU A 49 26.23 -0.94 16.81
CA GLU A 49 27.35 -1.69 17.39
C GLU A 49 28.47 -1.93 16.36
N ALA A 50 28.10 -2.13 15.09
CA ALA A 50 29.03 -2.28 13.97
C ALA A 50 29.62 -0.95 13.47
N GLY A 51 29.24 0.20 14.02
CA GLY A 51 29.73 1.52 13.60
C GLY A 51 29.13 2.04 12.29
N LEU A 52 28.00 1.48 11.85
CA LEU A 52 27.29 1.97 10.66
C LEU A 52 26.51 3.25 10.95
N GLU A 53 26.30 4.04 9.91
CA GLU A 53 25.46 5.23 10.01
C GLU A 53 23.99 4.86 10.27
N VAL A 54 23.42 5.46 11.32
CA VAL A 54 22.04 5.22 11.76
C VAL A 54 21.40 6.54 12.15
N ASN A 55 20.18 6.77 11.68
CA ASN A 55 19.33 7.88 12.09
C ASN A 55 17.99 7.33 12.64
N ARG A 56 16.89 7.45 11.90
CA ARG A 56 15.61 6.81 12.20
C ARG A 56 15.68 5.31 11.91
N GLY A 57 16.41 4.92 10.86
CA GLY A 57 16.77 3.56 10.48
C GLY A 57 18.28 3.43 10.17
N ILE A 58 18.69 2.26 9.65
CA ILE A 58 20.03 2.03 9.11
C ILE A 58 20.13 2.84 7.80
N VAL A 59 21.02 3.82 7.74
CA VAL A 59 21.13 4.71 6.59
C VAL A 59 21.71 3.94 5.41
N VAL A 60 21.02 4.01 4.27
CA VAL A 60 21.45 3.41 3.01
C VAL A 60 21.31 4.39 1.84
N ASP A 61 22.14 4.18 0.82
CA ASP A 61 22.00 4.85 -0.47
C ASP A 61 20.83 4.27 -1.30
N ASP A 62 20.58 4.81 -2.49
CA ASP A 62 19.54 4.32 -3.41
C ASP A 62 19.85 2.93 -4.01
N ARG A 63 21.01 2.34 -3.67
CA ARG A 63 21.40 0.97 -4.01
C ARG A 63 21.35 0.03 -2.81
N MET A 64 20.77 0.49 -1.69
CA MET A 64 20.63 -0.26 -0.44
C MET A 64 21.96 -0.58 0.27
N ARG A 65 23.04 0.13 -0.07
CA ARG A 65 24.36 0.00 0.58
C ARG A 65 24.42 0.91 1.81
N THR A 66 24.97 0.41 2.89
CA THR A 66 25.19 1.20 4.12
C THR A 66 26.45 2.06 4.01
N SER A 67 26.85 2.73 5.09
CA SER A 67 28.14 3.44 5.18
C SER A 67 29.36 2.52 5.01
N ASP A 68 29.21 1.20 5.23
CA ASP A 68 30.17 0.19 4.81
C ASP A 68 29.73 -0.42 3.46
N PRO A 69 30.52 -0.29 2.38
CA PRO A 69 30.18 -0.82 1.06
C PRO A 69 29.98 -2.34 1.00
N ALA A 70 30.50 -3.10 1.96
CA ALA A 70 30.34 -4.55 2.06
C ALA A 70 29.02 -4.96 2.75
N ILE A 71 28.30 -4.00 3.35
CA ILE A 71 27.09 -4.25 4.13
C ILE A 71 25.90 -3.54 3.47
N MET A 72 24.81 -4.29 3.28
CA MET A 72 23.54 -3.78 2.75
C MET A 72 22.45 -3.88 3.82
N ALA A 73 21.47 -2.97 3.75
CA ALA A 73 20.26 -3.05 4.57
C ALA A 73 19.03 -2.77 3.71
N LEU A 74 17.96 -3.51 3.95
CA LEU A 74 16.67 -3.36 3.28
C LEU A 74 15.54 -3.72 4.24
N GLY A 75 14.31 -3.37 3.88
CA GLY A 75 13.15 -3.65 4.73
C GLY A 75 12.83 -2.48 5.67
N GLU A 76 12.05 -2.76 6.70
CA GLU A 76 11.58 -1.74 7.65
C GLU A 76 12.70 -1.14 8.51
N CYS A 77 13.86 -1.81 8.58
CA CYS A 77 15.02 -1.29 9.31
C CYS A 77 15.83 -0.26 8.50
N ALA A 78 15.65 -0.19 7.18
CA ALA A 78 16.44 0.66 6.30
C ALA A 78 15.84 2.07 6.18
N GLU A 79 16.71 3.06 6.15
CA GLU A 79 16.41 4.46 5.89
C GLU A 79 17.11 4.88 4.59
N VAL A 80 16.33 5.17 3.55
CA VAL A 80 16.83 5.64 2.25
C VAL A 80 16.36 7.07 2.03
N GLY A 81 17.29 8.00 1.77
CA GLY A 81 16.96 9.41 1.56
C GLY A 81 16.14 10.04 2.71
N GLY A 82 16.38 9.64 3.96
CA GLY A 82 15.65 10.12 5.13
C GLY A 82 14.28 9.46 5.38
N HIS A 83 13.87 8.49 4.55
CA HIS A 83 12.57 7.83 4.64
C HIS A 83 12.69 6.38 5.12
N VAL A 84 11.77 5.97 6.00
CA VAL A 84 11.57 4.57 6.41
C VAL A 84 10.19 4.11 5.98
N TYR A 85 10.06 2.83 5.61
CA TYR A 85 8.83 2.26 5.08
C TYR A 85 8.28 1.16 5.99
N GLY A 86 6.97 1.19 6.23
CA GLY A 86 6.21 0.12 6.91
C GLY A 86 5.23 -0.59 5.95
N LEU A 87 5.59 -0.66 4.67
CA LEU A 87 4.74 -1.20 3.60
C LEU A 87 5.51 -2.21 2.77
N VAL A 88 4.87 -3.34 2.47
CA VAL A 88 5.50 -4.50 1.80
C VAL A 88 6.04 -4.16 0.40
N ALA A 89 5.32 -3.38 -0.41
CA ALA A 89 5.71 -3.11 -1.79
C ALA A 89 7.05 -2.36 -1.91
N PRO A 90 7.31 -1.26 -1.17
CA PRO A 90 8.63 -0.66 -1.07
C PRO A 90 9.73 -1.66 -0.69
N LEU A 91 9.47 -2.56 0.29
CA LEU A 91 10.49 -3.52 0.72
C LEU A 91 10.83 -4.55 -0.37
N TYR A 92 9.85 -4.94 -1.20
CA TYR A 92 10.13 -5.78 -2.37
C TYR A 92 10.99 -5.05 -3.41
N GLU A 93 10.79 -3.75 -3.61
CA GLU A 93 11.67 -2.96 -4.48
C GLU A 93 13.08 -2.84 -3.91
N MET A 94 13.22 -2.58 -2.60
CA MET A 94 14.52 -2.61 -1.93
C MET A 94 15.23 -3.95 -2.12
N ALA A 95 14.51 -5.07 -1.97
CA ALA A 95 15.06 -6.41 -2.21
C ALA A 95 15.50 -6.62 -3.66
N ARG A 96 14.74 -6.12 -4.65
CA ARG A 96 15.11 -6.21 -6.07
C ARG A 96 16.35 -5.38 -6.39
N VAL A 97 16.48 -4.18 -5.80
CA VAL A 97 17.66 -3.32 -5.93
C VAL A 97 18.88 -3.99 -5.31
N ALA A 98 18.75 -4.49 -4.08
CA ALA A 98 19.84 -5.19 -3.40
C ALA A 98 20.30 -6.45 -4.16
N ALA A 99 19.35 -7.25 -4.65
CA ALA A 99 19.65 -8.45 -5.45
C ALA A 99 20.34 -8.12 -6.79
N ALA A 100 19.94 -7.02 -7.46
CA ALA A 100 20.61 -6.57 -8.69
C ALA A 100 22.07 -6.17 -8.39
N GLY A 101 22.30 -5.42 -7.32
CA GLY A 101 23.64 -5.02 -6.89
C GLY A 101 24.54 -6.21 -6.55
N LEU A 102 24.00 -7.26 -5.91
CA LEU A 102 24.74 -8.50 -5.63
C LEU A 102 25.02 -9.35 -6.89
N ALA A 103 24.28 -9.14 -7.96
CA ALA A 103 24.46 -9.82 -9.25
C ALA A 103 25.29 -8.98 -10.25
N ASP A 104 26.05 -7.99 -9.75
CA ASP A 104 26.85 -7.05 -10.54
C ASP A 104 26.05 -6.27 -11.60
N SER A 105 24.74 -6.09 -11.37
CA SER A 105 23.86 -5.25 -12.17
C SER A 105 23.63 -3.91 -11.46
N GLU A 106 24.23 -2.86 -12.00
CA GLU A 106 24.26 -1.52 -11.39
C GLU A 106 23.13 -0.58 -11.85
N ASP A 107 22.24 -1.08 -12.72
CA ASP A 107 21.23 -0.27 -13.43
C ASP A 107 19.98 0.01 -12.60
N ARG A 108 19.76 -0.73 -11.50
CA ARG A 108 18.57 -0.58 -10.67
C ARG A 108 18.86 0.30 -9.46
N ARG A 109 18.03 1.32 -9.27
CA ARG A 109 18.04 2.22 -8.10
C ARG A 109 16.68 2.21 -7.44
N PHE A 110 16.66 2.35 -6.12
CA PHE A 110 15.44 2.55 -5.38
C PHE A 110 14.92 3.97 -5.64
N VAL A 111 13.65 4.05 -6.02
CA VAL A 111 12.96 5.32 -6.26
C VAL A 111 11.77 5.39 -5.32
N HIS A 112 11.69 6.48 -4.57
CA HIS A 112 10.55 6.76 -3.71
C HIS A 112 9.28 6.82 -4.56
N SER A 113 8.23 6.11 -4.12
CA SER A 113 6.92 6.16 -4.76
C SER A 113 5.82 6.08 -3.72
N ASP A 114 4.74 6.80 -4.00
CA ASP A 114 3.52 6.70 -3.21
C ASP A 114 2.91 5.31 -3.43
N THR A 115 2.87 4.54 -2.35
CA THR A 115 2.30 3.20 -2.36
C THR A 115 0.89 3.26 -1.79
N PRO A 116 -0.14 2.85 -2.53
CA PRO A 116 -1.47 2.69 -1.96
C PRO A 116 -1.45 1.72 -0.78
N THR A 117 -2.08 2.12 0.31
CA THR A 117 -2.27 1.27 1.49
C THR A 117 -3.63 0.61 1.40
N LYS A 118 -3.64 -0.73 1.53
CA LYS A 118 -4.84 -1.54 1.66
C LYS A 118 -4.86 -2.23 3.01
N LEU A 119 -5.98 -2.15 3.73
CA LEU A 119 -6.15 -2.89 4.96
C LEU A 119 -6.49 -4.36 4.65
N LYS A 120 -5.80 -5.29 5.31
CA LYS A 120 -5.96 -6.74 5.11
C LYS A 120 -6.76 -7.36 6.26
N VAL A 121 -7.96 -6.83 6.50
CA VAL A 121 -8.88 -7.35 7.53
C VAL A 121 -10.13 -7.86 6.84
N THR A 122 -10.49 -9.13 7.09
CA THR A 122 -11.68 -9.74 6.50
C THR A 122 -12.92 -8.92 6.84
N GLY A 123 -13.72 -8.60 5.82
CA GLY A 123 -14.94 -7.80 5.96
C GLY A 123 -14.69 -6.29 6.10
N ILE A 124 -13.45 -5.83 5.95
CA ILE A 124 -13.12 -4.40 5.89
C ILE A 124 -12.32 -4.11 4.62
N ASP A 125 -12.98 -3.52 3.65
CA ASP A 125 -12.36 -3.02 2.44
C ASP A 125 -11.98 -1.54 2.65
N LEU A 126 -10.69 -1.28 2.82
CA LEU A 126 -10.13 0.07 2.94
C LEU A 126 -8.97 0.25 1.97
N TYR A 127 -9.02 1.34 1.22
CA TYR A 127 -7.98 1.81 0.32
C TYR A 127 -7.63 3.25 0.64
N SER A 128 -6.33 3.56 0.72
CA SER A 128 -5.84 4.92 0.94
C SER A 128 -4.58 5.17 0.13
N LEU A 129 -4.47 6.34 -0.49
CA LEU A 129 -3.32 6.75 -1.29
C LEU A 129 -3.15 8.27 -1.24
N GLY A 130 -1.91 8.73 -1.17
CA GLY A 130 -1.54 10.11 -1.47
C GLY A 130 -1.59 11.03 -0.25
N ASP A 131 -1.79 12.33 -0.53
CA ASP A 131 -1.77 13.38 0.48
C ASP A 131 -3.19 13.71 0.97
N PHE A 132 -3.32 13.84 2.28
CA PHE A 132 -4.57 14.15 2.99
C PHE A 132 -4.40 15.30 3.98
N ALA A 133 -3.24 15.94 4.00
CA ALA A 133 -2.98 17.07 4.88
C ALA A 133 -3.87 18.24 4.51
N ASP A 134 -4.37 18.93 5.54
CA ASP A 134 -5.17 20.13 5.37
C ASP A 134 -4.32 21.23 4.71
N GLY A 135 -4.91 21.96 3.77
CA GLY A 135 -4.28 23.10 3.09
C GLY A 135 -5.34 23.99 2.47
N GLU A 136 -5.06 25.29 2.36
CA GLU A 136 -6.01 26.28 1.82
C GLU A 136 -6.26 26.09 0.31
N ASP A 137 -5.34 25.42 -0.38
CA ASP A 137 -5.38 25.09 -1.80
C ASP A 137 -5.93 23.69 -2.10
N ARG A 138 -6.53 23.05 -1.10
CA ARG A 138 -7.10 21.72 -1.19
C ARG A 138 -8.61 21.79 -1.37
N GLU A 139 -9.13 21.00 -2.30
CA GLU A 139 -10.56 20.77 -2.45
C GLU A 139 -10.89 19.29 -2.20
N GLU A 140 -12.13 19.01 -1.79
CA GLU A 140 -12.56 17.65 -1.51
C GLU A 140 -13.87 17.29 -2.19
N ILE A 141 -13.93 16.06 -2.70
CA ILE A 141 -15.18 15.43 -3.11
C ILE A 141 -15.43 14.24 -2.18
N ILE A 142 -16.55 14.28 -1.47
CA ILE A 142 -16.91 13.27 -0.47
C ILE A 142 -18.26 12.64 -0.85
N LEU A 143 -18.27 11.31 -0.88
CA LEU A 143 -19.50 10.50 -0.93
C LEU A 143 -19.55 9.64 0.32
N ARG A 144 -20.70 9.66 1.02
CA ARG A 144 -20.93 8.86 2.21
C ARG A 144 -22.32 8.26 2.18
N ASP A 145 -22.38 6.93 2.19
CA ASP A 145 -23.58 6.17 2.49
C ASP A 145 -23.32 5.33 3.74
N ALA A 146 -23.80 5.83 4.88
CA ALA A 146 -23.60 5.16 6.17
C ALA A 146 -24.34 3.82 6.26
N SER A 147 -25.44 3.66 5.52
CA SER A 147 -26.28 2.45 5.56
C SER A 147 -25.66 1.32 4.75
N ALA A 148 -25.07 1.65 3.60
CA ALA A 148 -24.30 0.72 2.77
C ALA A 148 -22.86 0.52 3.28
N GLY A 149 -22.42 1.33 4.26
CA GLY A 149 -21.05 1.30 4.76
C GLY A 149 -20.04 1.80 3.73
N ILE A 150 -20.42 2.75 2.88
CA ILE A 150 -19.58 3.32 1.82
C ILE A 150 -19.09 4.70 2.24
N TYR A 151 -17.79 4.91 2.09
CA TYR A 151 -17.19 6.23 2.21
C TYR A 151 -16.09 6.40 1.14
N LYS A 152 -16.21 7.45 0.33
CA LYS A 152 -15.21 7.83 -0.67
C LYS A 152 -14.84 9.29 -0.43
N ARG A 153 -13.54 9.59 -0.36
CA ARG A 153 -12.99 10.95 -0.27
C ARG A 153 -11.87 11.08 -1.28
N LEU A 154 -12.00 12.04 -2.19
CA LEU A 154 -10.96 12.46 -3.11
C LEU A 154 -10.47 13.83 -2.67
N VAL A 155 -9.15 13.97 -2.51
CA VAL A 155 -8.50 15.25 -2.21
C VAL A 155 -7.87 15.75 -3.49
N LEU A 156 -8.12 17.01 -3.81
CA LEU A 156 -7.74 17.65 -5.05
C LEU A 156 -6.85 18.87 -4.80
N GLN A 157 -5.99 19.18 -5.76
CA GLN A 157 -5.25 20.43 -5.88
C GLN A 157 -5.15 20.75 -7.38
N ASP A 158 -5.45 21.99 -7.78
CA ASP A 158 -5.37 22.43 -9.18
C ASP A 158 -6.08 21.48 -10.18
N ASN A 159 -7.31 21.04 -9.84
CA ASN A 159 -8.09 20.06 -10.59
C ASN A 159 -7.36 18.72 -10.85
N ARG A 160 -6.51 18.28 -9.92
CA ARG A 160 -5.81 16.98 -9.98
C ARG A 160 -5.98 16.23 -8.67
N ILE A 161 -6.10 14.92 -8.74
CA ILE A 161 -6.17 14.07 -7.55
C ILE A 161 -4.79 13.99 -6.90
N ILE A 162 -4.72 14.37 -5.64
CA ILE A 162 -3.54 14.21 -4.79
C ILE A 162 -3.73 13.14 -3.72
N GLY A 163 -4.99 12.82 -3.37
CA GLY A 163 -5.34 11.91 -2.30
C GLY A 163 -6.63 11.14 -2.57
N THR A 164 -6.72 9.90 -2.10
CA THR A 164 -7.90 9.05 -2.22
C THR A 164 -8.07 8.18 -0.99
N VAL A 165 -9.26 8.20 -0.38
CA VAL A 165 -9.69 7.26 0.67
C VAL A 165 -10.98 6.60 0.22
N LEU A 166 -11.00 5.27 0.19
CA LEU A 166 -12.19 4.48 -0.13
C LEU A 166 -12.43 3.45 0.97
N PHE A 167 -13.66 3.32 1.42
CA PHE A 167 -14.12 2.34 2.40
C PHE A 167 -15.40 1.68 1.90
N GLY A 168 -15.48 0.36 2.04
CA GLY A 168 -16.54 -0.48 1.48
C GLY A 168 -16.32 -0.73 -0.01
N GLU A 169 -16.52 0.29 -0.85
CA GLU A 169 -16.29 0.20 -2.29
C GLU A 169 -14.89 0.68 -2.68
N THR A 170 -13.95 -0.26 -2.82
CA THR A 170 -12.53 0.05 -3.12
C THR A 170 -12.09 -0.27 -4.56
N GLY A 171 -13.03 -0.70 -5.41
CA GLY A 171 -12.76 -1.17 -6.77
C GLY A 171 -12.05 -0.14 -7.66
N ASP A 172 -12.45 1.12 -7.59
CA ASP A 172 -11.86 2.22 -8.38
C ASP A 172 -10.51 2.73 -7.85
N GLY A 173 -9.99 2.18 -6.76
CA GLY A 173 -8.76 2.70 -6.13
C GLY A 173 -7.56 2.73 -7.06
N ALA A 174 -7.41 1.70 -7.92
CA ALA A 174 -6.34 1.64 -8.91
C ALA A 174 -6.49 2.71 -10.00
N TRP A 175 -7.72 3.01 -10.42
CA TRP A 175 -8.01 4.04 -11.40
C TRP A 175 -7.71 5.44 -10.86
N PHE A 176 -8.13 5.75 -9.62
CA PHE A 176 -7.76 7.01 -8.97
C PHE A 176 -6.24 7.17 -8.80
N ASN A 177 -5.51 6.07 -8.52
CA ASN A 177 -4.04 6.09 -8.47
C ASN A 177 -3.43 6.43 -9.83
N ASP A 178 -3.97 5.86 -10.91
CA ASP A 178 -3.51 6.15 -12.27
C ASP A 178 -3.71 7.62 -12.63
N LEU A 179 -4.90 8.19 -12.35
CA LEU A 179 -5.16 9.62 -12.55
C LEU A 179 -4.18 10.49 -11.75
N LYS A 180 -3.90 10.15 -10.48
CA LYS A 180 -2.90 10.84 -9.66
C LYS A 180 -1.50 10.75 -10.27
N LYS A 181 -1.04 9.56 -10.65
CA LYS A 181 0.30 9.35 -11.23
C LYS A 181 0.50 10.12 -12.53
N LYS A 182 -0.53 10.19 -13.37
CA LYS A 182 -0.54 10.95 -14.62
C LYS A 182 -0.80 12.45 -14.41
N ALA A 183 -1.09 12.84 -13.17
CA ALA A 183 -1.53 14.18 -12.82
C ALA A 183 -2.69 14.63 -13.73
N THR A 184 -3.65 13.75 -14.04
CA THR A 184 -4.73 14.07 -15.00
C THR A 184 -5.58 15.23 -14.50
N ASP A 185 -5.85 16.20 -15.38
CA ASP A 185 -6.84 17.25 -15.12
C ASP A 185 -8.24 16.63 -15.13
N ILE A 186 -8.94 16.73 -14.00
CA ILE A 186 -10.26 16.12 -13.81
C ILE A 186 -11.43 17.07 -14.11
N SER A 187 -11.17 18.28 -14.64
CA SER A 187 -12.20 19.33 -14.81
C SER A 187 -13.42 18.84 -15.60
N GLU A 188 -13.22 18.07 -16.68
CA GLU A 188 -14.30 17.56 -17.53
C GLU A 188 -15.13 16.44 -16.87
N MET A 189 -14.54 15.72 -15.91
CA MET A 189 -15.13 14.57 -15.24
C MET A 189 -15.59 14.85 -13.80
N ARG A 190 -15.37 16.07 -13.32
CA ARG A 190 -15.40 16.40 -11.88
C ARG A 190 -16.73 16.03 -11.21
N ASP A 191 -17.85 16.28 -11.87
CA ASP A 191 -19.19 16.07 -11.32
C ASP A 191 -19.52 14.59 -11.10
N THR A 192 -18.92 13.68 -11.87
CA THR A 192 -19.17 12.24 -11.77
C THR A 192 -17.97 11.44 -11.25
N LEU A 193 -16.81 12.09 -11.07
CA LEU A 193 -15.54 11.49 -10.69
C LEU A 193 -15.65 10.53 -9.49
N ILE A 194 -16.41 10.94 -8.47
CA ILE A 194 -16.56 10.18 -7.21
C ILE A 194 -17.27 8.84 -7.38
N PHE A 195 -18.06 8.68 -8.46
CA PHE A 195 -18.77 7.44 -8.77
C PHE A 195 -17.90 6.41 -9.49
N GLY A 196 -16.67 6.79 -9.87
CA GLY A 196 -15.69 5.88 -10.44
C GLY A 196 -15.61 5.92 -11.97
N GLN A 197 -14.79 5.03 -12.51
CA GLN A 197 -14.41 5.02 -13.93
C GLN A 197 -15.62 4.81 -14.85
N ALA A 198 -16.59 4.00 -14.42
CA ALA A 198 -17.77 3.64 -15.20
C ALA A 198 -18.67 4.84 -15.54
N PHE A 199 -18.51 5.98 -14.86
CA PHE A 199 -19.34 7.17 -15.03
C PHE A 199 -18.71 8.25 -15.93
N GLN A 200 -17.57 7.96 -16.56
CA GLN A 200 -16.81 8.95 -17.36
C GLN A 200 -17.13 8.97 -18.85
N GLY A 201 -18.20 8.29 -19.26
CA GLY A 201 -18.58 8.20 -20.67
C GLY A 201 -17.70 7.21 -21.44
N GLY A 202 -18.37 6.34 -22.17
CA GLY A 202 -17.82 5.12 -22.76
C GLY A 202 -18.88 4.04 -22.62
N ALA A 203 -19.04 3.16 -23.62
CA ALA A 203 -19.88 1.98 -23.45
C ALA A 203 -19.52 1.33 -22.11
N SER A 204 -20.52 0.88 -21.32
CA SER A 204 -20.27 0.12 -20.09
C SER A 204 -19.18 -0.88 -20.40
N SER A 205 -17.94 -0.57 -20.02
CA SER A 205 -16.83 -1.34 -20.53
C SER A 205 -17.03 -2.68 -19.88
N ASP A 206 -17.23 -3.71 -20.70
CA ASP A 206 -17.18 -5.09 -20.23
C ASP A 206 -16.06 -5.15 -19.17
N PRO A 207 -16.33 -5.63 -17.94
CA PRO A 207 -15.32 -5.70 -16.90
C PRO A 207 -14.00 -6.30 -17.43
N LEU A 208 -14.06 -7.21 -18.41
CA LEU A 208 -12.88 -7.69 -19.14
C LEU A 208 -12.21 -6.62 -20.01
N ALA A 209 -12.96 -5.81 -20.76
CA ALA A 209 -12.42 -4.72 -21.58
C ALA A 209 -11.71 -3.63 -20.74
N ALA A 210 -12.25 -3.29 -19.57
CA ALA A 210 -11.60 -2.35 -18.65
C ALA A 210 -10.22 -2.86 -18.20
N VAL A 211 -10.13 -4.15 -17.87
CA VAL A 211 -8.88 -4.82 -17.48
C VAL A 211 -7.92 -4.96 -18.65
N ALA A 212 -8.44 -5.25 -19.84
CA ALA A 212 -7.67 -5.28 -21.07
C ALA A 212 -7.05 -3.91 -21.40
N ALA A 213 -7.72 -2.81 -21.06
CA ALA A 213 -7.23 -1.45 -21.30
C ALA A 213 -6.18 -0.96 -20.30
N LEU A 214 -5.95 -1.65 -19.18
CA LEU A 214 -4.91 -1.28 -18.22
C LEU A 214 -3.52 -1.30 -18.89
N ALA A 215 -2.66 -0.35 -18.53
CA ALA A 215 -1.26 -0.37 -18.97
C ALA A 215 -0.50 -1.56 -18.37
N ASP A 216 0.59 -2.01 -19.02
CA ASP A 216 1.36 -3.16 -18.54
C ASP A 216 2.06 -2.93 -17.20
N ASP A 217 2.37 -1.67 -16.87
CA ASP A 217 2.92 -1.26 -15.59
C ASP A 217 1.85 -1.02 -14.51
N ALA A 218 0.55 -1.12 -14.87
CA ALA A 218 -0.55 -0.96 -13.93
C ALA A 218 -0.46 -2.02 -12.83
N GLU A 219 -0.52 -1.57 -11.57
CA GLU A 219 -0.44 -2.45 -10.41
C GLU A 219 -1.72 -3.27 -10.27
N ILE A 220 -1.58 -4.60 -10.29
CA ILE A 220 -2.69 -5.55 -10.14
C ILE A 220 -2.69 -6.10 -8.71
N CYS A 221 -1.52 -6.53 -8.21
CA CYS A 221 -1.36 -7.07 -6.87
C CYS A 221 -0.52 -6.12 -6.00
N GLY A 222 -1.18 -5.22 -5.27
CA GLY A 222 -0.47 -4.25 -4.41
C GLY A 222 0.30 -4.88 -3.25
N CYS A 223 -0.11 -6.05 -2.74
CA CYS A 223 0.63 -6.69 -1.65
C CYS A 223 1.98 -7.28 -2.06
N ASN A 224 2.12 -7.69 -3.32
CA ASN A 224 3.34 -8.30 -3.86
C ASN A 224 4.01 -7.42 -4.93
N GLY A 225 3.49 -6.21 -5.15
CA GLY A 225 3.96 -5.27 -6.17
C GLY A 225 4.05 -5.92 -7.55
N VAL A 226 2.95 -6.55 -8.01
CA VAL A 226 2.89 -7.23 -9.31
C VAL A 226 2.00 -6.43 -10.26
N CYS A 227 2.57 -6.04 -11.41
CA CYS A 227 1.86 -5.35 -12.47
C CYS A 227 1.21 -6.31 -13.49
N LYS A 228 0.36 -5.76 -14.36
CA LYS A 228 -0.33 -6.48 -15.43
C LYS A 228 0.64 -7.24 -16.34
N GLY A 229 1.66 -6.56 -16.86
CA GLY A 229 2.63 -7.11 -17.80
C GLY A 229 3.41 -8.30 -17.24
N LYS A 230 3.68 -8.31 -15.93
CA LYS A 230 4.31 -9.46 -15.27
C LYS A 230 3.38 -10.68 -15.20
N ILE A 231 2.08 -10.47 -15.05
CA ILE A 231 1.08 -11.55 -15.02
C ILE A 231 0.87 -12.10 -16.43
N THR A 232 0.52 -11.24 -17.38
CA THR A 232 0.26 -11.62 -18.77
C THR A 232 1.50 -12.24 -19.41
N GLY A 233 2.68 -11.65 -19.21
CA GLY A 233 3.95 -12.19 -19.68
C GLY A 233 4.27 -13.58 -19.10
N ALA A 234 3.99 -13.81 -17.81
CA ALA A 234 4.18 -15.14 -17.21
C ALA A 234 3.19 -16.17 -17.75
N ILE A 235 1.93 -15.79 -17.96
CA ILE A 235 0.91 -16.66 -18.57
C ILE A 235 1.37 -17.10 -19.96
N SER A 236 1.74 -16.15 -20.83
CA SER A 236 2.16 -16.46 -22.20
C SER A 236 3.48 -17.23 -22.26
N ALA A 237 4.50 -16.83 -21.51
CA ALA A 237 5.83 -17.45 -21.58
C ALA A 237 5.87 -18.88 -21.00
N LYS A 238 4.97 -19.19 -20.07
CA LYS A 238 4.96 -20.48 -19.36
C LYS A 238 3.70 -21.33 -19.61
N GLY A 239 2.77 -20.85 -20.44
CA GLY A 239 1.53 -21.56 -20.75
C GLY A 239 0.63 -21.79 -19.53
N LEU A 240 0.53 -20.82 -18.63
CA LEU A 240 -0.22 -20.98 -17.37
C LEU A 240 -1.72 -20.92 -17.64
N THR A 241 -2.46 -21.95 -17.21
CA THR A 241 -3.91 -22.06 -17.45
C THR A 241 -4.75 -21.95 -16.19
N GLY A 242 -4.12 -22.01 -15.01
CA GLY A 242 -4.79 -21.93 -13.71
C GLY A 242 -4.37 -20.71 -12.88
N LEU A 243 -5.28 -20.27 -12.00
CA LEU A 243 -4.99 -19.22 -11.01
C LEU A 243 -3.83 -19.62 -10.07
N ASP A 244 -3.77 -20.89 -9.67
CA ASP A 244 -2.72 -21.37 -8.78
C ASP A 244 -1.33 -21.38 -9.44
N ASP A 245 -1.25 -21.61 -10.75
CA ASP A 245 -0.01 -21.49 -11.52
C ASP A 245 0.46 -20.02 -11.58
N VAL A 246 -0.47 -19.10 -11.81
CA VAL A 246 -0.19 -17.66 -11.78
C VAL A 246 0.31 -17.25 -10.39
N ARG A 247 -0.34 -17.71 -9.31
CA ARG A 247 0.11 -17.48 -7.93
C ARG A 247 1.50 -18.03 -7.68
N ALA A 248 1.78 -19.25 -8.13
CA ALA A 248 3.07 -19.91 -7.92
C ALA A 248 4.22 -19.14 -8.59
N HIS A 249 3.99 -18.58 -9.77
CA HIS A 249 5.04 -17.98 -10.60
C HIS A 249 5.16 -16.46 -10.52
N THR A 250 4.07 -15.75 -10.23
CA THR A 250 4.07 -14.28 -10.16
C THR A 250 3.94 -13.76 -8.73
N LYS A 251 3.44 -14.59 -7.82
CA LYS A 251 2.93 -14.23 -6.48
C LYS A 251 1.69 -13.35 -6.47
N ALA A 252 1.12 -12.96 -7.62
CA ALA A 252 -0.16 -12.26 -7.64
C ALA A 252 -1.25 -13.13 -6.99
N SER A 253 -2.16 -12.54 -6.21
CA SER A 253 -3.23 -13.22 -5.44
C SER A 253 -2.75 -14.15 -4.30
N ALA A 254 -1.46 -14.42 -4.15
CA ALA A 254 -0.94 -15.43 -3.21
C ALA A 254 -0.85 -15.00 -1.73
N SER A 255 -1.10 -13.72 -1.40
CA SER A 255 -0.92 -13.21 -0.03
C SER A 255 -2.23 -12.75 0.63
N CYS A 256 -2.87 -11.69 0.12
CA CYS A 256 -4.13 -11.19 0.69
C CYS A 256 -5.38 -11.56 -0.12
N GLY A 257 -5.21 -12.14 -1.31
CA GLY A 257 -6.33 -12.57 -2.17
C GLY A 257 -7.19 -11.45 -2.78
N SER A 258 -7.05 -10.19 -2.36
CA SER A 258 -7.94 -9.09 -2.80
C SER A 258 -7.92 -8.81 -4.31
N CYS A 259 -6.85 -9.18 -5.02
CA CYS A 259 -6.73 -9.02 -6.48
C CYS A 259 -7.16 -10.27 -7.26
N THR A 260 -7.73 -11.30 -6.62
CA THR A 260 -8.02 -12.60 -7.26
C THR A 260 -8.90 -12.45 -8.49
N GLY A 261 -10.04 -11.75 -8.38
CA GLY A 261 -10.94 -11.57 -9.52
C GLY A 261 -10.27 -10.86 -10.70
N LEU A 262 -9.40 -9.89 -10.43
CA LEU A 262 -8.65 -9.18 -11.47
C LEU A 262 -7.59 -10.08 -12.14
N VAL A 263 -6.94 -10.96 -11.36
CA VAL A 263 -6.01 -11.97 -11.90
C VAL A 263 -6.76 -13.00 -12.75
N GLU A 264 -7.95 -13.44 -12.33
CA GLU A 264 -8.79 -14.37 -13.10
C GLU A 264 -9.27 -13.74 -14.42
N GLN A 265 -9.61 -12.45 -14.41
CA GLN A 265 -9.97 -11.71 -15.61
C GLN A 265 -8.77 -11.61 -16.58
N LEU A 266 -7.57 -11.27 -16.08
CA LEU A 266 -6.34 -11.28 -16.88
C LEU A 266 -6.00 -12.67 -17.44
N LEU A 267 -6.21 -13.73 -16.65
CA LEU A 267 -6.00 -15.10 -17.09
C LEU A 267 -6.92 -15.45 -18.25
N LYS A 268 -8.23 -15.15 -18.13
CA LYS A 268 -9.20 -15.34 -19.22
C LYS A 268 -8.80 -14.56 -20.47
N LEU A 269 -8.52 -13.26 -20.32
CA LEU A 269 -8.11 -12.38 -21.42
C LEU A 269 -6.86 -12.86 -22.16
N THR A 270 -5.88 -13.41 -21.43
CA THR A 270 -4.61 -13.84 -22.03
C THR A 270 -4.72 -15.18 -22.74
N LEU A 271 -5.66 -16.05 -22.32
CA LEU A 271 -5.87 -17.38 -22.89
C LEU A 271 -6.84 -17.38 -24.08
N GLY A 272 -7.72 -16.39 -24.18
CA GLY A 272 -8.78 -16.31 -25.20
C GLY A 272 -10.11 -16.83 -24.67
#